data_AF-A0A4U7KQL1-F1
#
_entry.id   AF-A0A4U7KQL1-F1
#
_cell.length_a   1.000
_cell.length_b   1.000
_cell.length_c   1.000
_cell.angle_alpha   90.00
_cell.angle_beta   90.00
_cell.angle_gamma   90.00
#
_symmetry.space_group_name_H-M   'P 1'
#
loop_
_entity.id
_entity.type
_entity.pdbx_description
1 polymer ?
#
loop_
_entity_poly.entity_id
_entity_poly.type
_entity_poly.pdbx_seq_one_letter_code
_entity_poly.pdbx_strand_id
1 'polypeptide(L)'
;MDDTSAAVKRAGSAADTEEDFSTVPTTTAASENGFEDLSISETDSNTRVAPSDTQSSSATVGAVGGVNEAVPAPAPAREADEPAPRTSRADSASLSTSSSGLVLFDLTNKPGGTACFSAHTIKTLLDLKLLNVGYERQRLTFIQVRNELAERIADNVTVPALELSDGSHIVDSWNIAEYLERRHPEGHRIFGNSSTKRLAAMLNQFGKTVLAPHIAPLAQKGVHAMLDPESAAYFADVKIGKARWAKVSSLSQAERDTHVQQAIAKLEVVNAILTCEGGLDSTPAQPLGSSTTTSSAASNPLVDTAANGRRGSKSEQSVWLAGGEQPTHADFVLFGWYVFSRAAGHKTAKEIWFAHKPIAKWVQALEAWSGDLARDFV
;
A
#
# COMPACT_ATOMS: atom_id res chain seq x y z
N MET A 1 41.94 29.38 5.96
CA MET A 1 41.72 29.55 4.52
C MET A 1 41.90 28.18 3.90
N ASP A 2 40.89 27.36 3.64
CA ASP A 2 39.45 27.44 3.85
C ASP A 2 38.91 26.02 4.10
N ASP A 3 37.92 25.95 4.98
CA ASP A 3 37.21 24.76 5.42
C ASP A 3 35.88 24.69 4.65
N THR A 4 35.64 23.61 3.91
CA THR A 4 34.45 23.45 3.06
C THR A 4 33.49 22.43 3.67
N SER A 5 32.68 22.91 4.61
CA SER A 5 31.47 22.22 5.09
C SER A 5 30.33 22.48 4.11
N ALA A 6 29.80 21.42 3.50
CA ALA A 6 28.65 21.48 2.61
C ALA A 6 27.37 21.76 3.42
N ALA A 7 26.77 22.91 3.18
CA ALA A 7 25.55 23.35 3.84
C ALA A 7 24.30 22.65 3.26
N VAL A 8 23.56 21.98 4.14
CA VAL A 8 22.17 21.55 3.90
C VAL A 8 21.32 22.79 3.60
N LYS A 9 20.60 22.80 2.46
CA LYS A 9 19.62 23.84 2.15
C LYS A 9 18.49 23.80 3.20
N ARG A 10 18.45 24.80 4.08
CA ARG A 10 17.29 25.09 4.93
C ARG A 10 16.11 25.47 4.03
N ALA A 11 15.09 24.62 3.98
CA ALA A 11 13.76 25.04 3.51
C ALA A 11 13.14 25.96 4.56
N GLY A 12 12.66 27.12 4.11
CA GLY A 12 12.12 28.19 4.93
C GLY A 12 10.84 27.78 5.67
N SER A 13 10.82 28.06 6.96
CA SER A 13 9.62 28.12 7.79
C SER A 13 8.90 29.43 7.48
N ALA A 14 7.67 29.37 6.99
CA ALA A 14 6.73 30.48 7.09
C ALA A 14 5.80 30.17 8.27
N ALA A 15 6.10 30.79 9.40
CA ALA A 15 5.15 31.00 10.47
C ALA A 15 4.35 32.25 10.10
N ASP A 16 3.03 32.16 10.09
CA ASP A 16 2.16 33.33 10.20
C ASP A 16 1.14 33.06 11.30
N THR A 17 1.22 33.92 12.31
CA THR A 17 0.36 34.05 13.48
C THR A 17 -0.94 34.77 13.13
N GLU A 18 -2.05 34.19 13.60
CA GLU A 18 -3.25 34.82 14.21
C GLU A 18 -3.91 36.03 13.52
N GLU A 19 -5.19 35.91 13.17
CA GLU A 19 -6.19 36.92 13.54
C GLU A 19 -7.56 36.28 13.87
N ASP A 20 -8.13 36.81 14.95
CA ASP A 20 -9.33 36.48 15.72
C ASP A 20 -10.62 36.97 15.03
N PHE A 21 -11.69 36.17 15.10
CA PHE A 21 -13.06 36.71 15.16
C PHE A 21 -13.98 35.80 15.99
N SER A 22 -14.24 36.30 17.20
CA SER A 22 -15.28 35.88 18.16
C SER A 22 -16.72 36.10 17.65
N THR A 23 -17.62 35.11 17.75
CA THR A 23 -18.76 35.08 18.72
C THR A 23 -19.83 33.97 18.44
N VAL A 24 -19.96 33.00 19.39
CA VAL A 24 -21.20 32.56 20.12
C VAL A 24 -22.16 31.52 19.44
N PRO A 25 -22.77 30.53 20.15
CA PRO A 25 -22.19 29.31 20.75
C PRO A 25 -23.00 28.02 20.42
N THR A 26 -22.44 26.81 20.53
CA THR A 26 -23.22 25.62 20.95
C THR A 26 -22.32 24.64 21.68
N THR A 27 -22.85 24.16 22.80
CA THR A 27 -22.21 23.43 23.88
C THR A 27 -21.85 21.97 23.55
N THR A 28 -20.80 21.49 24.24
CA THR A 28 -20.50 20.10 24.64
C THR A 28 -19.83 19.17 23.64
N ALA A 29 -18.49 19.12 23.65
CA ALA A 29 -17.68 18.14 24.38
C ALA A 29 -16.29 18.02 23.72
N ALA A 30 -15.25 18.40 24.47
CA ALA A 30 -13.87 18.41 24.01
C ALA A 30 -13.33 16.98 23.79
N SER A 31 -12.81 16.71 22.59
CA SER A 31 -11.83 15.66 22.35
C SER A 31 -10.66 16.27 21.61
N GLU A 32 -9.65 16.69 22.36
CA GLU A 32 -8.35 17.09 21.83
C GLU A 32 -7.63 15.83 21.34
N ASN A 33 -7.71 15.55 20.05
CA ASN A 33 -6.81 14.60 19.38
C ASN A 33 -6.33 15.24 18.07
N GLY A 34 -5.31 16.09 18.18
CA GLY A 34 -4.54 16.55 17.03
C GLY A 34 -3.80 15.38 16.40
N PHE A 35 -4.41 14.78 15.38
CA PHE A 35 -3.86 13.68 14.60
C PHE A 35 -4.05 13.96 13.10
N GLU A 36 -3.43 15.02 12.59
CA GLU A 36 -3.48 15.34 11.15
C GLU A 36 -2.16 15.12 10.39
N ASP A 37 -1.04 14.84 11.08
CA ASP A 37 0.29 14.88 10.42
C ASP A 37 1.06 13.54 10.43
N LEU A 38 0.37 12.44 10.06
CA LEU A 38 1.03 11.25 9.49
C LEU A 38 0.67 11.04 8.02
N SER A 39 -0.46 11.59 7.62
CA SER A 39 -0.82 11.78 6.23
C SER A 39 -0.12 13.03 5.73
N ILE A 40 1.12 12.89 5.24
CA ILE A 40 1.36 13.57 3.98
C ILE A 40 0.41 12.87 3.02
N SER A 41 -0.76 13.50 2.88
CA SER A 41 -1.82 13.23 1.96
C SER A 41 -1.21 12.79 0.63
N GLU A 42 -1.43 11.53 0.22
CA GLU A 42 -1.24 11.09 -1.18
C GLU A 42 -2.07 11.98 -2.15
N THR A 43 -2.98 12.81 -1.62
CA THR A 43 -3.89 13.70 -2.34
C THR A 43 -3.49 15.18 -2.40
N ASP A 44 -2.39 15.64 -1.78
CA ASP A 44 -2.02 17.08 -1.80
C ASP A 44 -1.17 17.47 -3.03
N SER A 45 -1.60 17.03 -4.21
CA SER A 45 -1.25 17.69 -5.47
C SER A 45 -2.28 18.79 -5.72
N ASN A 46 -2.01 20.00 -5.21
CA ASN A 46 -2.91 21.16 -5.30
C ASN A 46 -3.23 21.55 -6.76
N THR A 47 -4.49 21.40 -7.18
CA THR A 47 -5.11 22.29 -8.18
C THR A 47 -5.85 23.39 -7.43
N ARG A 48 -5.22 24.55 -7.27
CA ARG A 48 -5.87 25.74 -6.70
C ARG A 48 -6.63 26.46 -7.83
N VAL A 49 -7.95 26.33 -7.86
CA VAL A 49 -8.81 27.20 -8.69
C VAL A 49 -9.03 28.49 -7.90
N ALA A 50 -8.50 29.61 -8.42
CA ALA A 50 -8.80 30.94 -7.89
C ALA A 50 -10.25 31.33 -8.24
N PRO A 51 -10.95 32.14 -7.41
CA PRO A 51 -12.26 32.66 -7.74
C PRO A 51 -12.13 33.61 -8.94
N SER A 52 -12.85 33.30 -10.01
CA SER A 52 -12.88 34.06 -11.25
C SER A 52 -13.73 35.33 -11.09
N ASP A 53 -13.07 36.49 -11.04
CA ASP A 53 -13.66 37.75 -11.45
C ASP A 53 -13.59 37.90 -12.97
N THR A 54 -14.67 38.44 -13.51
CA THR A 54 -14.96 38.52 -14.95
C THR A 54 -14.14 39.63 -15.61
N GLN A 55 -13.29 39.32 -16.59
CA GLN A 55 -13.12 40.16 -17.79
C GLN A 55 -12.36 39.47 -18.92
N SER A 56 -12.85 39.74 -20.13
CA SER A 56 -12.44 39.22 -21.44
C SER A 56 -11.07 39.74 -21.89
N SER A 57 -10.22 38.86 -22.42
CA SER A 57 -9.49 39.07 -23.70
C SER A 57 -8.57 37.88 -24.03
N SER A 58 -8.53 37.56 -25.32
CA SER A 58 -7.77 36.49 -25.95
C SER A 58 -6.27 36.80 -26.09
N ALA A 59 -5.39 35.88 -25.70
CA ALA A 59 -4.17 35.52 -26.45
C ALA A 59 -3.40 34.33 -25.81
N THR A 60 -2.70 33.62 -26.68
CA THR A 60 -1.93 32.37 -26.60
C THR A 60 -0.80 32.23 -25.56
N VAL A 61 -0.48 30.95 -25.26
CA VAL A 61 0.80 30.29 -24.92
C VAL A 61 0.91 29.66 -23.51
N GLY A 62 1.25 28.36 -23.48
CA GLY A 62 2.07 27.74 -22.43
C GLY A 62 1.44 26.57 -21.67
N ALA A 63 1.36 25.38 -22.27
CA ALA A 63 1.01 24.17 -21.53
C ALA A 63 2.22 23.70 -20.69
N VAL A 64 2.11 23.82 -19.36
CA VAL A 64 2.96 23.12 -18.40
C VAL A 64 2.18 21.89 -17.97
N GLY A 65 2.55 20.72 -18.49
CA GLY A 65 1.89 19.45 -18.19
C GLY A 65 2.21 19.00 -16.76
N GLY A 66 1.18 18.58 -16.02
CA GLY A 66 1.36 17.92 -14.73
C GLY A 66 2.01 16.54 -14.89
N VAL A 67 2.71 16.08 -13.85
CA VAL A 67 3.52 14.83 -13.83
C VAL A 67 2.71 13.56 -14.15
N ASN A 68 1.39 13.66 -14.28
CA ASN A 68 0.47 12.54 -14.57
C ASN A 68 -0.18 12.61 -15.97
N GLU A 69 0.26 13.52 -16.87
CA GLU A 69 -0.50 13.89 -18.07
C GLU A 69 0.20 13.54 -19.40
N ALA A 70 0.54 12.27 -19.62
CA ALA A 70 0.67 11.66 -20.95
C ALA A 70 0.83 10.13 -20.85
N VAL A 71 0.05 9.36 -21.63
CA VAL A 71 0.01 7.87 -21.59
C VAL A 71 0.58 7.30 -22.90
N PRO A 72 1.71 6.58 -22.88
CA PRO A 72 2.22 5.84 -24.03
C PRO A 72 1.58 4.44 -24.20
N ALA A 73 1.66 3.91 -25.43
CA ALA A 73 1.00 2.69 -25.88
C ALA A 73 1.67 1.38 -25.36
N PRO A 74 0.97 0.23 -25.43
CA PRO A 74 1.38 -0.97 -24.69
C PRO A 74 2.46 -1.88 -25.32
N ALA A 75 3.41 -2.35 -24.50
CA ALA A 75 4.26 -3.54 -24.69
C ALA A 75 3.59 -4.84 -24.17
N PRO A 76 3.86 -6.02 -24.78
CA PRO A 76 3.14 -7.27 -24.53
C PRO A 76 3.58 -8.02 -23.25
N ALA A 77 2.63 -8.75 -22.64
CA ALA A 77 2.85 -9.64 -21.49
C ALA A 77 3.33 -11.04 -21.93
N ARG A 78 4.01 -11.77 -21.03
CA ARG A 78 4.44 -13.17 -21.22
C ARG A 78 3.43 -14.16 -20.61
N GLU A 79 3.32 -15.34 -21.20
CA GLU A 79 2.38 -16.41 -20.81
C GLU A 79 2.79 -17.18 -19.54
N ALA A 80 1.79 -17.80 -18.90
CA ALA A 80 1.80 -18.23 -17.50
C ALA A 80 2.46 -19.60 -17.18
N ASP A 81 3.23 -20.21 -18.09
CA ASP A 81 3.64 -21.63 -17.93
C ASP A 81 5.15 -21.91 -18.14
N GLU A 82 6.02 -20.92 -17.93
CA GLU A 82 7.47 -21.15 -17.99
C GLU A 82 8.07 -21.45 -16.59
N PRO A 83 8.73 -22.61 -16.37
CA PRO A 83 9.27 -22.96 -15.06
C PRO A 83 10.47 -22.10 -14.69
N ALA A 84 10.44 -21.48 -13.51
CA ALA A 84 11.54 -20.69 -12.98
C ALA A 84 12.80 -21.56 -12.77
N PRO A 85 13.96 -21.21 -13.36
CA PRO A 85 15.20 -21.92 -13.10
C PRO A 85 15.70 -21.58 -11.68
N ARG A 86 16.13 -22.62 -10.96
CA ARG A 86 16.76 -22.47 -9.64
C ARG A 86 18.13 -21.81 -9.79
N THR A 87 18.38 -20.72 -9.06
CA THR A 87 19.73 -20.15 -8.95
C THR A 87 20.11 -19.84 -7.51
N SER A 88 21.35 -20.20 -7.21
CA SER A 88 22.05 -20.01 -5.94
C SER A 88 22.48 -18.56 -5.71
N ARG A 89 22.65 -18.23 -4.44
CA ARG A 89 22.98 -16.93 -3.85
C ARG A 89 24.43 -16.51 -4.12
N ALA A 90 24.65 -15.42 -4.85
CA ALA A 90 25.82 -14.53 -4.73
C ALA A 90 25.59 -13.21 -5.48
N ASP A 91 25.69 -12.12 -4.71
CA ASP A 91 26.01 -10.71 -5.03
C ASP A 91 25.27 -9.92 -6.14
N SER A 92 24.72 -8.79 -5.68
CA SER A 92 24.20 -7.67 -6.47
C SER A 92 25.18 -7.19 -7.54
N ALA A 93 24.80 -7.33 -8.81
CA ALA A 93 24.94 -6.35 -9.88
C ALA A 93 24.56 -7.05 -11.20
N SER A 94 23.49 -6.58 -11.82
CA SER A 94 23.08 -6.80 -13.22
C SER A 94 23.33 -8.18 -13.84
N LEU A 95 22.23 -8.90 -14.11
CA LEU A 95 21.85 -9.37 -15.46
C LEU A 95 20.73 -10.42 -15.34
N SER A 96 19.50 -10.04 -15.66
CA SER A 96 18.62 -10.92 -16.42
C SER A 96 17.80 -10.06 -17.39
N THR A 97 17.64 -10.56 -18.61
CA THR A 97 17.08 -9.90 -19.79
C THR A 97 15.54 -9.76 -19.76
N SER A 98 14.95 -9.37 -18.62
CA SER A 98 13.48 -9.39 -18.42
C SER A 98 12.92 -8.25 -17.55
N SER A 99 13.59 -7.08 -17.42
CA SER A 99 12.92 -5.91 -16.85
C SER A 99 11.94 -5.36 -17.89
N SER A 100 10.69 -5.06 -17.50
CA SER A 100 9.70 -4.43 -18.38
C SER A 100 10.05 -2.97 -18.74
N GLY A 101 11.31 -2.57 -18.60
CA GLY A 101 11.75 -1.17 -18.59
C GLY A 101 11.24 -0.37 -17.39
N LEU A 102 10.78 -1.06 -16.34
CA LEU A 102 10.23 -0.43 -15.13
C LEU A 102 11.29 -0.32 -14.04
N VAL A 103 11.38 0.84 -13.38
CA VAL A 103 12.19 1.04 -12.17
C VAL A 103 11.26 1.42 -11.01
N LEU A 104 11.23 0.59 -9.97
CA LEU A 104 10.55 0.89 -8.72
C LEU A 104 11.53 1.56 -7.75
N PHE A 105 11.25 2.80 -7.38
CA PHE A 105 11.89 3.47 -6.26
C PHE A 105 11.20 3.09 -4.95
N ASP A 106 11.98 2.61 -4.00
CA ASP A 106 11.55 2.05 -2.73
C ASP A 106 12.38 2.63 -1.56
N LEU A 107 11.88 2.49 -0.34
CA LEU A 107 12.54 2.96 0.88
C LEU A 107 13.32 1.82 1.56
N THR A 108 14.54 2.11 1.98
CA THR A 108 15.36 1.24 2.82
C THR A 108 15.96 1.99 4.00
N ASN A 109 16.60 1.26 4.91
CA ASN A 109 17.09 1.80 6.16
C ASN A 109 18.44 2.51 6.06
N LYS A 110 19.29 2.11 5.11
CA LYS A 110 20.64 2.66 4.92
C LYS A 110 21.11 2.40 3.48
N PRO A 111 22.17 3.08 2.99
CA PRO A 111 22.72 2.82 1.67
C PRO A 111 23.07 1.33 1.50
N GLY A 112 22.59 0.71 0.42
CA GLY A 112 22.78 -0.72 0.15
C GLY A 112 21.99 -1.66 1.06
N GLY A 113 21.14 -1.16 1.95
CA GLY A 113 20.27 -1.97 2.81
C GLY A 113 19.10 -2.60 2.06
N THR A 114 18.54 -3.68 2.59
CA THR A 114 17.37 -4.36 2.02
C THR A 114 16.12 -4.27 2.87
N ALA A 115 16.20 -3.67 4.07
CA ALA A 115 15.09 -3.61 5.01
C ALA A 115 13.89 -2.87 4.42
N CYS A 116 12.72 -3.51 4.43
CA CYS A 116 11.49 -3.00 3.88
C CYS A 116 10.46 -2.86 5.01
N PHE A 117 10.13 -1.62 5.34
CA PHE A 117 9.26 -1.27 6.46
C PHE A 117 8.15 -0.29 6.08
N SER A 118 8.17 0.30 4.88
CA SER A 118 7.12 1.21 4.45
C SER A 118 5.87 0.44 4.03
N ALA A 119 4.76 0.66 4.75
CA ALA A 119 3.46 0.09 4.38
C ALA A 119 3.06 0.45 2.93
N HIS A 120 3.48 1.61 2.44
CA HIS A 120 3.14 2.09 1.09
C HIS A 120 3.95 1.40 0.00
N THR A 121 5.23 1.10 0.22
CA THR A 121 6.05 0.48 -0.81
C THR A 121 5.77 -1.02 -0.92
N ILE A 122 5.45 -1.66 0.21
CA ILE A 122 5.07 -3.08 0.27
C ILE A 122 3.88 -3.39 -0.62
N LYS A 123 2.82 -2.56 -0.62
CA LYS A 123 1.67 -2.83 -1.49
C LYS A 123 2.04 -2.87 -2.96
N THR A 124 2.87 -1.94 -3.44
CA THR A 124 3.35 -1.94 -4.83
C THR A 124 4.26 -3.13 -5.13
N LEU A 125 5.13 -3.55 -4.19
CA LEU A 125 5.95 -4.76 -4.36
C LEU A 125 5.08 -6.01 -4.53
N LEU A 126 4.00 -6.12 -3.75
CA LEU A 126 3.09 -7.26 -3.80
C LEU A 126 2.18 -7.21 -5.03
N ASP A 127 1.76 -6.02 -5.49
CA ASP A 127 1.05 -5.84 -6.77
C ASP A 127 1.90 -6.32 -7.96
N LEU A 128 3.17 -5.89 -8.04
CA LEU A 128 4.09 -6.31 -9.09
C LEU A 128 4.34 -7.82 -9.06
N LYS A 129 4.41 -8.40 -7.86
CA LYS A 129 4.53 -9.85 -7.69
C LYS A 129 3.27 -10.59 -8.15
N LEU A 130 2.07 -10.13 -7.77
CA LEU A 130 0.80 -10.73 -8.17
C LEU A 130 0.68 -10.80 -9.69
N LEU A 131 1.08 -9.72 -10.37
CA LEU A 131 1.07 -9.63 -11.82
C LEU A 131 2.26 -10.29 -12.50
N ASN A 132 3.23 -10.83 -11.74
CA ASN A 132 4.49 -11.39 -12.25
C ASN A 132 5.24 -10.43 -13.20
N VAL A 133 5.29 -9.14 -12.83
CA VAL A 133 5.94 -8.09 -13.63
C VAL A 133 7.40 -7.94 -13.22
N GLY A 134 8.32 -7.98 -14.20
CA GLY A 134 9.74 -7.71 -13.98
C GLY A 134 10.03 -6.22 -13.84
N TYR A 135 10.81 -5.84 -12.82
CA TYR A 135 11.21 -4.46 -12.55
C TYR A 135 12.62 -4.39 -11.96
N GLU A 136 13.30 -3.26 -12.12
CA GLU A 136 14.48 -2.91 -11.32
C GLU A 136 14.02 -2.27 -10.01
N ARG A 137 14.57 -2.69 -8.87
CA ARG A 137 14.23 -2.13 -7.55
C ARG A 137 15.36 -1.25 -7.04
N GLN A 138 15.18 0.07 -7.10
CA GLN A 138 16.09 1.04 -6.51
C GLN A 138 15.67 1.35 -5.09
N ARG A 139 16.45 0.87 -4.12
CA ARG A 139 16.22 1.06 -2.69
C ARG A 139 16.99 2.29 -2.22
N LEU A 140 16.26 3.29 -1.75
CA LEU A 140 16.77 4.60 -1.37
C LEU A 140 16.57 4.84 0.12
N THR A 141 17.49 5.55 0.78
CA THR A 141 17.25 6.04 2.13
C THR A 141 16.31 7.25 2.12
N PHE A 142 15.86 7.71 3.30
CA PHE A 142 15.06 8.94 3.38
C PHE A 142 15.77 10.15 2.74
N ILE A 143 17.08 10.26 2.95
CA ILE A 143 17.89 11.35 2.40
C ILE A 143 18.00 11.24 0.89
N GLN A 144 18.25 10.04 0.36
CA GLN A 144 18.32 9.84 -1.09
C GLN A 144 16.98 10.13 -1.77
N VAL A 145 15.85 9.82 -1.12
CA VAL A 145 14.52 10.22 -1.62
C VAL A 145 14.36 11.74 -1.64
N ARG A 146 14.84 12.45 -0.60
CA ARG A 146 14.70 13.92 -0.51
C ARG A 146 15.71 14.70 -1.34
N ASN A 147 16.79 14.07 -1.78
CA ASN A 147 17.81 14.68 -2.61
C ASN A 147 17.75 14.10 -4.03
N GLU A 148 18.38 12.94 -4.24
CA GLU A 148 18.57 12.32 -5.55
C GLU A 148 17.26 12.09 -6.31
N LEU A 149 16.22 11.54 -5.64
CA LEU A 149 14.94 11.28 -6.31
C LEU A 149 14.15 12.57 -6.57
N ALA A 150 14.23 13.54 -5.66
CA ALA A 150 13.55 14.82 -5.80
C ALA A 150 14.07 15.63 -6.99
N GLU A 151 15.39 15.61 -7.23
CA GLU A 151 16.01 16.23 -8.41
C GLU A 151 15.56 15.57 -9.73
N ARG A 152 15.24 14.27 -9.70
CA ARG A 152 14.82 13.50 -10.88
C ARG A 152 13.34 13.65 -11.21
N ILE A 153 12.48 13.68 -10.19
CA ILE A 153 11.02 13.59 -10.36
C ILE A 153 10.35 14.93 -10.06
N ALA A 154 10.36 15.33 -8.79
CA ALA A 154 9.76 16.56 -8.30
C ALA A 154 10.15 16.81 -6.85
N ASP A 155 10.09 18.08 -6.42
CA ASP A 155 10.16 18.44 -5.01
C ASP A 155 9.13 17.65 -4.19
N ASN A 156 9.51 17.27 -2.97
CA ASN A 156 8.68 16.53 -2.04
C ASN A 156 8.20 15.14 -2.50
N VAL A 157 8.76 14.56 -3.57
CA VAL A 157 8.46 13.19 -4.03
C VAL A 157 8.46 12.18 -2.88
N THR A 158 7.52 11.24 -2.96
CA THR A 158 7.38 10.11 -2.02
C THR A 158 7.58 8.79 -2.75
N VAL A 159 7.90 7.75 -1.98
CA VAL A 159 8.00 6.37 -2.48
C VAL A 159 6.84 5.54 -1.91
N PRO A 160 6.28 4.58 -2.68
CA PRO A 160 6.79 4.09 -3.95
C PRO A 160 6.58 5.07 -5.10
N ALA A 161 7.55 5.12 -6.00
CA ALA A 161 7.46 5.80 -7.29
C ALA A 161 7.92 4.82 -8.38
N LEU A 162 7.28 4.85 -9.53
CA LEU A 162 7.56 3.97 -10.65
C LEU A 162 8.02 4.79 -11.86
N GLU A 163 9.23 4.55 -12.34
CA GLU A 163 9.64 5.01 -13.66
C GLU A 163 9.22 4.01 -14.72
N LEU A 164 8.70 4.54 -15.83
CA LEU A 164 8.29 3.79 -17.00
C LEU A 164 9.40 3.79 -18.06
N SER A 165 9.26 2.92 -19.07
CA SER A 165 10.26 2.74 -20.13
C SER A 165 10.52 3.99 -20.99
N ASP A 166 9.59 4.93 -21.01
CA ASP A 166 9.71 6.21 -21.72
C ASP A 166 10.34 7.31 -20.84
N GLY A 167 10.72 6.99 -19.61
CA GLY A 167 11.31 7.91 -18.63
C GLY A 167 10.28 8.72 -17.84
N SER A 168 8.98 8.54 -18.07
CA SER A 168 7.94 9.16 -17.25
C SER A 168 7.81 8.49 -15.88
N HIS A 169 7.26 9.22 -14.90
CA HIS A 169 7.13 8.75 -13.52
C HIS A 169 5.68 8.70 -13.07
N ILE A 170 5.32 7.66 -12.32
CA ILE A 170 4.08 7.56 -11.57
C ILE A 170 4.44 7.54 -10.10
N VAL A 171 3.98 8.56 -9.38
CA VAL A 171 4.05 8.64 -7.92
C VAL A 171 2.71 8.25 -7.33
N ASP A 172 2.71 7.99 -6.02
CA ASP A 172 1.57 7.45 -5.29
C ASP A 172 1.28 5.96 -5.61
N SER A 173 1.24 5.18 -4.55
CA SER A 173 1.03 3.75 -4.59
C SER A 173 -0.34 3.32 -5.14
N TRP A 174 -1.40 4.12 -4.96
CA TRP A 174 -2.72 3.82 -5.51
C TRP A 174 -2.75 4.08 -7.02
N ASN A 175 -2.17 5.20 -7.46
CA ASN A 175 -2.01 5.51 -8.88
C ASN A 175 -1.17 4.46 -9.61
N ILE A 176 -0.10 3.97 -8.99
CA ILE A 176 0.70 2.86 -9.52
C ILE A 176 -0.17 1.59 -9.65
N ALA A 177 -0.94 1.24 -8.63
CA ALA A 177 -1.83 0.08 -8.68
C ALA A 177 -2.89 0.20 -9.79
N GLU A 178 -3.46 1.40 -9.99
CA GLU A 178 -4.39 1.65 -11.10
C GLU A 178 -3.73 1.56 -12.49
N TYR A 179 -2.51 2.08 -12.61
CA TYR A 179 -1.73 1.96 -13.85
C TYR A 179 -1.48 0.49 -14.19
N LEU A 180 -0.99 -0.28 -13.22
CA LEU A 180 -0.70 -1.70 -13.38
C LEU A 180 -1.98 -2.49 -13.73
N GLU A 181 -3.10 -2.25 -13.03
CA GLU A 181 -4.38 -2.90 -13.33
C GLU A 181 -4.82 -2.65 -14.79
N ARG A 182 -4.72 -1.41 -15.29
CA ARG A 182 -5.09 -1.09 -16.68
C ARG A 182 -4.17 -1.76 -17.70
N ARG A 183 -2.92 -1.99 -17.32
CA ARG A 183 -1.85 -2.39 -18.24
C ARG A 183 -1.62 -3.89 -18.29
N HIS A 184 -2.19 -4.62 -17.33
CA HIS A 184 -2.19 -6.08 -17.24
C HIS A 184 -3.63 -6.61 -17.17
N PRO A 185 -4.42 -6.45 -18.26
CA PRO A 185 -5.84 -6.84 -18.26
C PRO A 185 -6.06 -8.36 -18.25
N GLU A 186 -5.07 -9.13 -18.69
CA GLU A 186 -5.07 -10.59 -18.76
C GLU A 186 -4.32 -11.20 -17.56
N GLY A 187 -4.82 -12.34 -17.05
CA GLY A 187 -4.24 -13.04 -15.90
C GLY A 187 -4.78 -12.53 -14.55
N HIS A 188 -3.91 -12.53 -13.54
CA HIS A 188 -4.26 -12.02 -12.21
C HIS A 188 -4.59 -10.52 -12.27
N ARG A 189 -5.49 -10.09 -11.38
CA ARG A 189 -5.97 -8.71 -11.32
C ARG A 189 -5.70 -8.14 -9.93
N ILE A 190 -5.14 -6.94 -9.87
CA ILE A 190 -4.82 -6.24 -8.62
C ILE A 190 -6.11 -5.99 -7.84
N PHE A 191 -7.14 -5.50 -8.53
CA PHE A 191 -8.44 -5.20 -7.92
C PHE A 191 -9.52 -6.23 -8.20
N GLY A 192 -9.36 -7.12 -9.18
CA GLY A 192 -10.38 -8.08 -9.58
C GLY A 192 -11.63 -7.38 -10.16
N ASN A 193 -12.62 -7.12 -9.31
CA ASN A 193 -13.89 -6.49 -9.69
C ASN A 193 -14.15 -5.18 -8.91
N SER A 194 -15.23 -4.48 -9.26
CA SER A 194 -15.54 -3.18 -8.63
C SER A 194 -15.76 -3.24 -7.12
N SER A 195 -16.28 -4.36 -6.59
CA SER A 195 -16.51 -4.53 -5.15
C SER A 195 -15.21 -4.73 -4.40
N THR A 196 -14.30 -5.56 -4.94
CA THR A 196 -12.96 -5.75 -4.38
C THR A 196 -12.13 -4.46 -4.45
N LYS A 197 -12.25 -3.66 -5.52
CA LYS A 197 -11.63 -2.32 -5.57
C LYS A 197 -12.15 -1.39 -4.47
N ARG A 198 -13.46 -1.37 -4.21
CA ARG A 198 -14.05 -0.59 -3.11
C ARG A 198 -13.58 -1.08 -1.75
N LEU A 199 -13.47 -2.40 -1.55
CA LEU A 199 -12.90 -2.99 -0.35
C LEU A 199 -11.45 -2.55 -0.15
N ALA A 200 -10.62 -2.59 -1.20
CA ALA A 200 -9.24 -2.13 -1.15
C ALA A 200 -9.14 -0.64 -0.82
N ALA A 201 -9.99 0.20 -1.39
CA ALA A 201 -10.04 1.63 -1.08
C ALA A 201 -10.41 1.87 0.39
N MET A 202 -11.43 1.16 0.89
CA MET A 202 -11.86 1.23 2.28
C MET A 202 -10.74 0.79 3.22
N LEU A 203 -10.08 -0.34 2.95
CA LEU A 203 -8.98 -0.86 3.77
C LEU A 203 -7.74 0.03 3.73
N ASN A 204 -7.42 0.65 2.58
CA ASN A 204 -6.34 1.63 2.45
C ASN A 204 -6.62 2.84 3.37
N GLN A 205 -7.86 3.31 3.41
CA GLN A 205 -8.26 4.40 4.31
C GLN A 205 -8.28 3.96 5.78
N PHE A 206 -8.86 2.79 6.08
CA PHE A 206 -8.90 2.20 7.42
C PHE A 206 -7.50 2.04 8.02
N GLY A 207 -6.54 1.56 7.23
CA GLY A 207 -5.15 1.46 7.65
C GLY A 207 -4.57 2.81 8.09
N LYS A 208 -4.82 3.88 7.31
CA LYS A 208 -4.33 5.23 7.59
C LYS A 208 -5.01 5.91 8.79
N THR A 209 -6.34 5.82 8.88
CA THR A 209 -7.10 6.63 9.85
C THR A 209 -7.47 5.89 11.11
N VAL A 210 -7.47 4.54 11.08
CA VAL A 210 -7.89 3.72 12.22
C VAL A 210 -6.72 2.92 12.81
N LEU A 211 -5.88 2.30 11.98
CA LEU A 211 -4.74 1.51 12.49
C LEU A 211 -3.50 2.35 12.77
N ALA A 212 -3.11 3.25 11.87
CA ALA A 212 -1.89 4.05 12.00
C ALA A 212 -1.78 4.82 13.34
N PRO A 213 -2.86 5.40 13.91
CA PRO A 213 -2.82 6.04 15.23
C PRO A 213 -2.36 5.13 16.37
N HIS A 214 -2.53 3.82 16.23
CA HIS A 214 -2.15 2.84 17.25
C HIS A 214 -0.88 2.08 16.89
N ILE A 215 -0.59 1.86 15.61
CA ILE A 215 0.62 1.16 15.16
C ILE A 215 1.83 2.09 15.11
N ALA A 216 1.70 3.32 14.58
CA ALA A 216 2.85 4.19 14.36
C ALA A 216 3.62 4.56 15.65
N PRO A 217 2.96 4.91 16.78
CA PRO A 217 3.69 5.19 18.02
C PRO A 217 4.54 4.00 18.50
N LEU A 218 4.11 2.77 18.24
CA LEU A 218 4.85 1.56 18.59
C LEU A 218 6.04 1.31 17.66
N ALA A 219 5.84 1.52 16.34
CA ALA A 219 6.81 1.18 15.31
C ALA A 219 7.90 2.25 15.08
N GLN A 220 7.57 3.52 15.21
CA GLN A 220 8.43 4.65 14.84
C GLN A 220 9.78 4.66 15.56
N LYS A 221 9.84 4.24 16.83
CA LYS A 221 11.10 4.11 17.57
C LYS A 221 12.03 3.05 16.96
N GLY A 222 11.47 1.91 16.55
CA GLY A 222 12.22 0.85 15.90
C GLY A 222 12.68 1.26 14.51
N VAL A 223 11.82 1.94 13.73
CA VAL A 223 12.20 2.55 12.44
C VAL A 223 13.39 3.48 12.65
N HIS A 224 13.30 4.46 13.54
CA HIS A 224 14.43 5.36 13.80
C HIS A 224 15.72 4.59 14.18
N ALA A 225 15.62 3.54 14.99
CA ALA A 225 16.78 2.77 15.45
C ALA A 225 17.48 1.97 14.34
N MET A 226 16.78 1.62 13.25
CA MET A 226 17.40 0.88 12.12
C MET A 226 17.97 1.78 11.03
N LEU A 227 17.62 3.07 11.03
CA LEU A 227 18.05 4.02 10.00
C LEU A 227 19.54 4.35 10.10
N ASP A 228 20.15 4.68 8.96
CA ASP A 228 21.45 5.36 8.96
C ASP A 228 21.38 6.72 9.71
N PRO A 229 22.51 7.26 10.20
CA PRO A 229 22.49 8.45 11.05
C PRO A 229 21.81 9.68 10.44
N GLU A 230 21.96 9.90 9.13
CA GLU A 230 21.41 11.07 8.46
C GLU A 230 19.89 10.91 8.27
N SER A 231 19.46 9.73 7.82
CA SER A 231 18.04 9.38 7.74
C SER A 231 17.36 9.39 9.10
N ALA A 232 18.03 8.95 10.17
CA ALA A 232 17.51 8.98 11.53
C ALA A 232 17.26 10.42 12.01
N ALA A 233 18.23 11.30 11.78
CA ALA A 233 18.11 12.73 12.09
C ALA A 233 16.98 13.39 11.29
N TYR A 234 16.94 13.19 9.97
CA TYR A 234 15.83 13.68 9.13
C TYR A 234 14.48 13.13 9.61
N PHE A 235 14.42 11.85 9.96
CA PHE A 235 13.19 11.21 10.40
C PHE A 235 12.65 11.88 11.66
N ALA A 236 13.47 12.00 12.69
CA ALA A 236 13.10 12.58 13.98
C ALA A 236 12.82 14.09 13.89
N ASP A 237 13.66 14.84 13.17
CA ASP A 237 13.61 16.30 13.19
C ASP A 237 12.60 16.87 12.19
N VAL A 238 12.42 16.20 11.05
CA VAL A 238 11.65 16.72 9.91
C VAL A 238 10.47 15.82 9.57
N LYS A 239 10.70 14.52 9.29
CA LYS A 239 9.63 13.65 8.75
C LYS A 239 8.47 13.46 9.72
N ILE A 240 8.77 13.24 11.00
CA ILE A 240 7.76 13.12 12.05
C ILE A 240 7.75 14.34 12.98
N GLY A 241 8.83 15.12 13.00
CA GLY A 241 8.99 16.32 13.80
C GLY A 241 9.44 16.08 15.25
N LYS A 242 10.26 17.00 15.79
CA LYS A 242 10.87 16.90 17.12
C LYS A 242 9.88 16.67 18.25
N ALA A 243 8.74 17.36 18.23
CA ALA A 243 7.71 17.25 19.26
C ALA A 243 7.13 15.82 19.31
N ARG A 244 6.83 15.26 18.14
CA ARG A 244 6.32 13.89 18.04
C ARG A 244 7.39 12.87 18.38
N TRP A 245 8.62 13.07 17.91
CA TRP A 245 9.73 12.19 18.27
C TRP A 245 9.95 12.15 19.78
N ALA A 246 9.90 13.30 20.47
CA ALA A 246 9.99 13.35 21.92
C ALA A 246 8.91 12.47 22.57
N LYS A 247 7.64 12.63 22.17
CA LYS A 247 6.52 11.82 22.68
C LYS A 247 6.71 10.32 22.43
N VAL A 248 7.07 9.93 21.21
CA VAL A 248 7.19 8.53 20.79
C VAL A 248 8.39 7.84 21.43
N SER A 249 9.53 8.53 21.50
CA SER A 249 10.75 7.98 22.08
C SER A 249 10.63 7.74 23.59
N SER A 250 9.77 8.49 24.27
CA SER A 250 9.48 8.42 25.70
C SER A 250 8.19 7.67 26.07
N LEU A 251 7.57 6.92 25.15
CA LEU A 251 6.34 6.15 25.44
C LEU A 251 6.53 5.23 26.65
N SER A 252 5.67 5.40 27.66
CA SER A 252 5.62 4.52 28.82
C SER A 252 5.07 3.13 28.45
N GLN A 253 5.32 2.14 29.30
CA GLN A 253 4.80 0.79 29.07
C GLN A 253 3.26 0.76 29.03
N ALA A 254 2.58 1.54 29.89
CA ALA A 254 1.12 1.60 29.92
C ALA A 254 0.52 2.21 28.64
N GLU A 255 1.15 3.24 28.07
CA GLU A 255 0.74 3.82 26.79
C GLU A 255 0.95 2.84 25.64
N ARG A 256 2.08 2.10 25.64
CA ARG A 256 2.33 1.05 24.67
C ARG A 256 1.27 -0.05 24.72
N ASP A 257 0.93 -0.51 25.92
CA ASP A 257 -0.10 -1.52 26.13
C ASP A 257 -1.47 -1.01 25.63
N THR A 258 -1.78 0.26 25.88
CA THR A 258 -2.99 0.90 25.35
C THR A 258 -3.03 0.90 23.83
N HIS A 259 -1.93 1.28 23.16
CA HIS A 259 -1.84 1.24 21.71
C HIS A 259 -2.00 -0.20 21.15
N VAL A 260 -1.39 -1.19 21.79
CA VAL A 260 -1.54 -2.61 21.42
C VAL A 260 -3.00 -3.05 21.53
N GLN A 261 -3.65 -2.78 22.67
CA GLN A 261 -5.05 -3.16 22.88
C GLN A 261 -5.99 -2.46 21.89
N GLN A 262 -5.76 -1.18 21.59
CA GLN A 262 -6.55 -0.47 20.60
C GLN A 262 -6.35 -1.05 19.19
N ALA A 263 -5.11 -1.36 18.78
CA ALA A 263 -4.86 -2.00 17.50
C ALA A 263 -5.58 -3.36 17.38
N ILE A 264 -5.53 -4.19 18.42
CA ILE A 264 -6.25 -5.49 18.48
C ILE A 264 -7.77 -5.28 18.33
N ALA A 265 -8.33 -4.31 19.07
CA ALA A 265 -9.76 -4.04 19.04
C ALA A 265 -10.22 -3.53 17.66
N LYS A 266 -9.43 -2.68 16.99
CA LYS A 266 -9.78 -2.18 15.65
C LYS A 266 -9.69 -3.28 14.59
N LEU A 267 -8.79 -4.25 14.75
CA LEU A 267 -8.68 -5.40 13.85
C LEU A 267 -9.89 -6.36 13.93
N GLU A 268 -10.81 -6.21 14.88
CA GLU A 268 -12.05 -7.02 14.93
C GLU A 268 -12.86 -6.89 13.63
N VAL A 269 -12.86 -5.74 12.97
CA VAL A 269 -13.54 -5.56 11.67
C VAL A 269 -12.92 -6.47 10.60
N VAL A 270 -11.60 -6.64 10.61
CA VAL A 270 -10.89 -7.55 9.70
C VAL A 270 -11.17 -9.00 10.04
N ASN A 271 -11.22 -9.33 11.34
CA ASN A 271 -11.66 -10.65 11.81
C ASN A 271 -13.08 -10.98 11.31
N ALA A 272 -14.01 -10.03 11.38
CA ALA A 272 -15.36 -10.19 10.85
C ALA A 272 -15.36 -10.45 9.33
N ILE A 273 -14.53 -9.74 8.56
CA ILE A 273 -14.38 -9.99 7.11
C ILE A 273 -13.91 -11.44 6.84
N LEU A 274 -12.86 -11.89 7.52
CA LEU A 274 -12.26 -13.21 7.31
C LEU A 274 -13.12 -14.38 7.81
N THR A 275 -14.05 -14.13 8.72
CA THR A 275 -14.96 -15.14 9.26
C THR A 275 -16.32 -15.16 8.57
N CYS A 276 -16.66 -14.11 7.82
CA CYS A 276 -17.89 -14.04 7.06
C CYS A 276 -17.96 -15.18 6.05
N GLU A 277 -19.01 -16.01 6.13
CA GLU A 277 -19.24 -17.07 5.14
C GLU A 277 -19.48 -16.41 3.77
N GLY A 278 -18.59 -16.66 2.82
CA GLY A 278 -18.78 -16.25 1.44
C GLY A 278 -20.01 -16.95 0.85
N GLY A 279 -20.90 -16.20 0.21
CA GLY A 279 -21.92 -16.82 -0.66
C GLY A 279 -21.23 -17.55 -1.81
N LEU A 280 -21.88 -18.60 -2.35
CA LEU A 280 -21.38 -19.29 -3.55
C LEU A 280 -21.02 -18.25 -4.63
N ASP A 281 -19.77 -18.29 -5.11
CA ASP A 281 -19.25 -17.44 -6.18
C ASP A 281 -20.24 -17.44 -7.35
N SER A 282 -21.11 -16.45 -7.39
CA SER A 282 -22.13 -16.33 -8.42
C SER A 282 -21.51 -15.62 -9.60
N THR A 283 -20.63 -16.31 -10.32
CA THR A 283 -20.24 -15.88 -11.66
C THR A 283 -19.93 -17.09 -12.55
N PRO A 284 -20.92 -17.58 -13.30
CA PRO A 284 -20.67 -18.01 -14.66
C PRO A 284 -20.94 -16.82 -15.57
N ALA A 285 -19.90 -16.30 -16.23
CA ALA A 285 -20.07 -15.54 -17.46
C ALA A 285 -20.71 -16.48 -18.49
N GLN A 286 -22.04 -16.46 -18.59
CA GLN A 286 -22.75 -17.11 -19.69
C GLN A 286 -22.53 -16.29 -20.96
N PRO A 287 -22.06 -16.88 -22.07
CA PRO A 287 -22.13 -16.22 -23.36
C PRO A 287 -23.59 -15.99 -23.72
N LEU A 288 -23.94 -14.79 -24.19
CA LEU A 288 -25.23 -14.53 -24.83
C LEU A 288 -25.38 -15.43 -26.06
N GLY A 289 -25.97 -16.60 -25.88
CA GLY A 289 -26.43 -17.49 -26.93
C GLY A 289 -27.90 -17.25 -27.21
N SER A 290 -28.19 -16.75 -28.40
CA SER A 290 -29.52 -16.56 -28.94
C SER A 290 -30.26 -17.88 -29.21
N SER A 291 -31.55 -17.87 -28.89
CA SER A 291 -32.67 -18.46 -29.65
C SER A 291 -33.25 -19.83 -29.27
N THR A 292 -34.58 -19.77 -29.10
CA THR A 292 -35.65 -20.69 -29.58
C THR A 292 -36.30 -21.68 -28.61
N THR A 293 -37.62 -21.46 -28.49
CA THR A 293 -38.73 -22.24 -27.90
C THR A 293 -38.79 -23.72 -28.28
N THR A 294 -39.24 -24.60 -27.37
CA THR A 294 -40.55 -25.31 -27.39
C THR A 294 -40.69 -26.39 -26.31
N SER A 295 -41.94 -26.65 -25.98
CA SER A 295 -42.57 -27.50 -24.94
C SER A 295 -42.34 -29.02 -24.99
N SER A 296 -42.44 -29.71 -23.84
CA SER A 296 -43.54 -30.64 -23.48
C SER A 296 -43.14 -31.68 -22.41
N ALA A 297 -44.16 -32.20 -21.73
CA ALA A 297 -44.16 -32.99 -20.49
C ALA A 297 -43.90 -34.50 -20.67
N ALA A 298 -43.44 -35.19 -19.61
CA ALA A 298 -43.90 -36.54 -19.21
C ALA A 298 -43.29 -36.98 -17.86
N SER A 299 -44.05 -37.79 -17.14
CA SER A 299 -43.87 -38.18 -15.73
C SER A 299 -43.40 -39.64 -15.54
N ASN A 300 -42.74 -39.90 -14.40
CA ASN A 300 -42.57 -41.15 -13.63
C ASN A 300 -41.55 -42.25 -14.08
N PRO A 301 -41.12 -43.17 -13.17
CA PRO A 301 -40.67 -42.99 -11.77
C PRO A 301 -39.38 -43.80 -11.38
N LEU A 302 -38.83 -43.47 -10.20
CA LEU A 302 -38.01 -44.25 -9.23
C LEU A 302 -37.19 -45.47 -9.69
N VAL A 303 -35.86 -45.37 -9.53
CA VAL A 303 -34.99 -46.52 -9.16
C VAL A 303 -34.03 -46.07 -8.06
N ASP A 304 -34.21 -46.63 -6.87
CA ASP A 304 -33.26 -46.55 -5.76
C ASP A 304 -31.94 -47.22 -6.17
N THR A 305 -30.88 -46.44 -6.23
CA THR A 305 -29.51 -46.97 -6.17
C THR A 305 -28.74 -46.17 -5.13
N ALA A 306 -28.63 -46.78 -3.95
CA ALA A 306 -27.66 -46.40 -2.94
C ALA A 306 -26.25 -46.44 -3.55
N ALA A 307 -25.66 -45.27 -3.75
CA ALA A 307 -24.26 -45.12 -4.09
C ALA A 307 -23.59 -44.22 -3.06
N ASN A 308 -22.71 -44.86 -2.29
CA ASN A 308 -21.71 -44.29 -1.41
C ASN A 308 -21.10 -42.98 -1.91
N GLY A 309 -20.96 -42.03 -0.98
CA GLY A 309 -19.71 -41.29 -0.83
C GLY A 309 -19.39 -40.24 -1.87
N ARG A 310 -20.12 -39.12 -1.87
CA ARG A 310 -19.48 -37.83 -2.11
C ARG A 310 -19.49 -37.06 -0.79
N ARG A 311 -18.42 -37.26 -0.02
CA ARG A 311 -17.96 -36.25 0.94
C ARG A 311 -17.86 -34.97 0.12
N GLY A 312 -18.83 -34.06 0.28
CA GLY A 312 -18.71 -32.72 -0.28
C GLY A 312 -17.35 -32.21 0.17
N SER A 313 -16.48 -31.90 -0.79
CA SER A 313 -15.31 -31.09 -0.50
C SER A 313 -15.85 -29.86 0.19
N LYS A 314 -15.64 -29.72 1.50
CA LYS A 314 -15.86 -28.45 2.16
C LYS A 314 -14.94 -27.50 1.39
N SER A 315 -15.50 -26.64 0.55
CA SER A 315 -14.75 -25.56 -0.08
C SER A 315 -14.06 -24.84 1.06
N GLU A 316 -12.75 -24.98 1.16
CA GLU A 316 -11.99 -24.39 2.23
C GLU A 316 -12.19 -22.87 2.11
N GLN A 317 -12.69 -22.24 3.19
CA GLN A 317 -12.96 -20.81 3.18
C GLN A 317 -11.67 -20.08 2.83
N SER A 318 -11.72 -19.21 1.83
CA SER A 318 -10.55 -18.47 1.38
C SER A 318 -9.93 -17.71 2.55
N VAL A 319 -8.60 -17.71 2.60
CA VAL A 319 -7.85 -16.96 3.61
C VAL A 319 -7.69 -15.48 3.25
N TRP A 320 -8.10 -15.06 2.04
CA TRP A 320 -7.93 -13.70 1.52
C TRP A 320 -9.17 -12.82 1.78
N LEU A 321 -8.95 -11.52 1.99
CA LEU A 321 -10.01 -10.58 2.37
C LEU A 321 -11.11 -10.45 1.31
N ALA A 322 -10.74 -10.60 0.03
CA ALA A 322 -11.67 -10.54 -1.09
C ALA A 322 -12.23 -11.92 -1.50
N GLY A 323 -11.85 -12.99 -0.79
CA GLY A 323 -12.09 -14.36 -1.23
C GLY A 323 -11.17 -14.80 -2.38
N GLY A 324 -11.54 -15.90 -3.04
CA GLY A 324 -10.80 -16.45 -4.18
C GLY A 324 -9.50 -17.19 -3.82
N GLU A 325 -8.70 -17.50 -4.84
CA GLU A 325 -7.48 -18.31 -4.71
C GLU A 325 -6.21 -17.48 -4.44
N GLN A 326 -6.23 -16.18 -4.76
CA GLN A 326 -5.06 -15.29 -4.68
C GLN A 326 -5.37 -14.02 -3.88
N PRO A 327 -4.38 -13.43 -3.19
CA PRO A 327 -4.56 -12.15 -2.53
C PRO A 327 -4.71 -11.04 -3.56
N THR A 328 -5.32 -9.94 -3.13
CA THR A 328 -5.58 -8.76 -3.96
C THR A 328 -4.97 -7.51 -3.31
N HIS A 329 -5.09 -6.36 -3.97
CA HIS A 329 -4.68 -5.08 -3.39
C HIS A 329 -5.32 -4.81 -2.02
N ALA A 330 -6.53 -5.34 -1.77
CA ALA A 330 -7.21 -5.25 -0.49
C ALA A 330 -6.40 -5.90 0.65
N ASP A 331 -5.76 -7.04 0.37
CA ASP A 331 -4.86 -7.71 1.29
C ASP A 331 -3.58 -6.89 1.48
N PHE A 332 -3.00 -6.41 0.38
CA PHE A 332 -1.69 -5.75 0.40
C PHE A 332 -1.68 -4.42 1.16
N VAL A 333 -2.74 -3.61 1.01
CA VAL A 333 -2.85 -2.33 1.75
C VAL A 333 -2.88 -2.54 3.26
N LEU A 334 -3.50 -3.63 3.73
CA LEU A 334 -3.56 -3.96 5.15
C LEU A 334 -2.25 -4.64 5.63
N PHE A 335 -1.71 -5.53 4.81
CA PHE A 335 -0.48 -6.26 5.14
C PHE A 335 0.75 -5.36 5.24
N GLY A 336 0.78 -4.26 4.49
CA GLY A 336 1.78 -3.22 4.69
C GLY A 336 1.84 -2.70 6.13
N TRP A 337 0.70 -2.59 6.82
CA TRP A 337 0.66 -2.20 8.23
C TRP A 337 1.13 -3.31 9.18
N TYR A 338 0.92 -4.58 8.81
CA TYR A 338 1.52 -5.70 9.54
C TYR A 338 3.04 -5.61 9.51
N VAL A 339 3.63 -5.48 8.32
CA VAL A 339 5.07 -5.38 8.18
C VAL A 339 5.62 -4.13 8.86
N PHE A 340 4.98 -2.97 8.71
CA PHE A 340 5.40 -1.77 9.43
C PHE A 340 5.39 -1.97 10.96
N SER A 341 4.40 -2.67 11.50
CA SER A 341 4.30 -2.93 12.95
C SER A 341 5.42 -3.80 13.49
N ARG A 342 6.07 -4.63 12.67
CA ARG A 342 7.21 -5.47 13.08
C ARG A 342 8.45 -4.64 13.44
N ALA A 343 8.53 -3.38 12.99
CA ALA A 343 9.53 -2.44 13.49
C ALA A 343 9.38 -2.18 15.00
N ALA A 344 8.20 -2.36 15.60
CA ALA A 344 8.01 -2.32 17.06
C ALA A 344 8.64 -3.54 17.79
N GLY A 345 9.16 -4.51 17.04
CA GLY A 345 9.70 -5.77 17.52
C GLY A 345 8.73 -6.95 17.36
N HIS A 346 9.28 -8.15 17.15
CA HIS A 346 8.53 -9.38 16.88
C HIS A 346 7.43 -9.67 17.92
N LYS A 347 7.72 -9.42 19.21
CA LYS A 347 6.75 -9.64 20.29
C LYS A 347 5.50 -8.78 20.12
N THR A 348 5.67 -7.47 19.93
CA THR A 348 4.55 -6.53 19.82
C THR A 348 3.74 -6.74 18.54
N ALA A 349 4.40 -6.99 17.40
CA ALA A 349 3.69 -7.33 16.17
C ALA A 349 2.86 -8.61 16.34
N LYS A 350 3.40 -9.64 17.00
CA LYS A 350 2.66 -10.88 17.29
C LYS A 350 1.48 -10.64 18.22
N GLU A 351 1.65 -9.85 19.28
CA GLU A 351 0.55 -9.49 20.19
C GLU A 351 -0.62 -8.85 19.45
N ILE A 352 -0.35 -7.96 18.50
CA ILE A 352 -1.39 -7.27 17.72
C ILE A 352 -2.06 -8.22 16.71
N TRP A 353 -1.27 -8.82 15.83
CA TRP A 353 -1.79 -9.49 14.63
C TRP A 353 -2.15 -10.95 14.84
N PHE A 354 -1.73 -11.56 15.96
CA PHE A 354 -2.05 -12.95 16.29
C PHE A 354 -3.08 -13.07 17.42
N ALA A 355 -3.65 -11.95 17.88
CA ALA A 355 -4.76 -11.93 18.83
C ALA A 355 -6.01 -12.65 18.26
N HIS A 356 -6.26 -12.49 16.96
CA HIS A 356 -7.36 -13.12 16.24
C HIS A 356 -6.85 -14.27 15.38
N LYS A 357 -7.37 -15.49 15.58
CA LYS A 357 -6.90 -16.67 14.83
C LYS A 357 -7.04 -16.54 13.30
N PRO A 358 -8.14 -16.00 12.74
CA PRO A 358 -8.26 -15.80 11.29
C PRO A 358 -7.21 -14.83 10.74
N ILE A 359 -6.96 -13.72 11.44
CA ILE A 359 -5.93 -12.74 11.05
C ILE A 359 -4.54 -13.37 11.13
N ALA A 360 -4.25 -14.16 12.17
CA ALA A 360 -2.98 -14.88 12.28
C ALA A 360 -2.73 -15.81 11.07
N LYS A 361 -3.77 -16.54 10.63
CA LYS A 361 -3.69 -17.39 9.44
C LYS A 361 -3.49 -16.57 8.17
N TRP A 362 -4.22 -15.45 8.01
CA TRP A 362 -4.08 -14.54 6.89
C TRP A 362 -2.66 -13.94 6.80
N VAL A 363 -2.08 -13.50 7.92
CA VAL A 363 -0.69 -13.02 7.99
C VAL A 363 0.28 -14.10 7.54
N GLN A 364 0.16 -15.31 8.10
CA GLN A 364 1.03 -16.43 7.75
C GLN A 364 0.92 -16.80 6.26
N ALA A 365 -0.29 -16.76 5.72
CA ALA A 365 -0.55 -17.02 4.31
C ALA A 365 0.11 -15.94 3.42
N LEU A 366 0.00 -14.66 3.77
CA LEU A 366 0.65 -13.58 3.03
C LEU A 366 2.18 -13.60 3.15
N GLU A 367 2.75 -13.93 4.31
CA GLU A 367 4.19 -14.11 4.46
C GLU A 367 4.70 -15.26 3.59
N ALA A 368 4.00 -16.41 3.60
CA ALA A 368 4.33 -17.54 2.75
C ALA A 368 4.17 -17.20 1.25
N TRP A 369 3.07 -16.55 0.88
CA TRP A 369 2.79 -16.13 -0.50
C TRP A 369 3.85 -15.16 -1.01
N SER A 370 4.25 -14.18 -0.18
CA SER A 370 5.29 -13.18 -0.49
C SER A 370 6.62 -13.84 -0.90
N GLY A 371 6.94 -15.01 -0.33
CA GLY A 371 8.14 -15.78 -0.67
C GLY A 371 9.42 -15.02 -0.32
N ASP A 372 10.34 -14.90 -1.27
CA ASP A 372 11.64 -14.26 -1.02
C ASP A 372 11.55 -12.79 -0.60
N LEU A 373 10.49 -12.06 -1.00
CA LEU A 373 10.24 -10.69 -0.53
C LEU A 373 10.10 -10.61 0.99
N ALA A 374 9.56 -11.66 1.63
CA ALA A 374 9.34 -11.68 3.08
C ALA A 374 10.63 -11.64 3.89
N ARG A 375 11.79 -11.96 3.28
CA ARG A 375 13.11 -11.85 3.93
C ARG A 375 13.54 -10.40 4.16
N ASP A 376 13.05 -9.48 3.33
CA ASP A 376 13.34 -8.06 3.40
C ASP A 376 12.42 -7.33 4.39
N PHE A 377 11.25 -7.91 4.69
CA PHE A 377 10.28 -7.33 5.63
C PHE A 377 10.87 -7.30 7.03
N VAL A 378 10.96 -6.09 7.61
CA VAL A 378 11.37 -5.87 9.00
C VAL A 378 10.35 -6.52 9.90
#